data_AF-A0A1B6MTX1-F1
#
_entry.id   AF-A0A1B6MTX1-F1
#
_cell.length_a   1.000
_cell.length_b   1.000
_cell.length_c   1.000
_cell.angle_alpha   90.00
_cell.angle_beta   90.00
_cell.angle_gamma   90.00
#
_symmetry.space_group_name_H-M   'P 1'
#
loop_
_entity.id
_entity.type
_entity.pdbx_description
1 polymer ?
#
loop_
_entity_poly.entity_id
_entity_poly.type
_entity_poly.pdbx_seq_one_letter_code
_entity_poly.pdbx_strand_id
1 'polypeptide(L)'
;MEYFKSGLKSVLGAPQPGVQPTGAETVERLVDRVQSSTLLEDRRDACRALKALSRKYRVEVGAQGMDALRQVLEMDHNDCEIVGYILDTLCNITSPEVFEEEERPDLGHESLLHVGEQFT
;
A
#
# COMPACT_ATOMS: atom_id res chain seq x y z
N MET A 1 24.51 11.06 38.94
CA MET A 1 25.34 10.14 38.14
C MET A 1 24.41 9.50 37.12
N GLU A 2 24.15 10.16 36.00
CA GLU A 2 23.10 9.76 35.03
C GLU A 2 23.70 9.76 33.62
N TYR A 3 24.73 8.95 33.39
CA TYR A 3 25.39 8.83 32.07
C TYR A 3 25.20 7.47 31.42
N PHE A 4 24.40 6.56 32.01
CA PHE A 4 24.30 5.17 31.55
C PHE A 4 22.98 4.79 30.83
N LYS A 5 22.06 5.74 30.60
CA LYS A 5 20.76 5.43 29.95
C LYS A 5 20.70 5.68 28.43
N SER A 6 21.78 6.19 27.80
CA SER A 6 21.73 6.60 26.39
C SER A 6 22.44 5.67 25.40
N GLY A 7 23.02 4.54 25.85
CA GLY A 7 23.92 3.72 25.02
C GLY A 7 23.27 2.64 24.16
N LEU A 8 22.02 2.24 24.43
CA LEU A 8 21.39 1.08 23.76
C LEU A 8 20.31 1.44 22.73
N LYS A 9 19.98 2.73 22.58
CA LYS A 9 18.95 3.18 21.63
C LYS A 9 19.47 3.38 20.20
N SER A 10 20.77 3.23 19.96
CA SER A 10 21.40 3.67 18.69
C SER A 10 21.66 2.55 17.67
N VAL A 11 21.40 1.27 17.95
CA VAL A 11 21.86 0.17 17.07
C VAL A 11 20.73 -0.60 16.37
N LEU A 12 19.45 -0.33 16.65
CA LEU A 12 18.34 -1.08 16.05
C LEU A 12 17.27 -0.22 15.36
N GLY A 13 17.54 1.05 15.06
CA GLY A 13 16.60 1.87 14.28
C GLY A 13 15.18 1.90 14.87
N ALA A 14 15.07 2.10 16.20
CA ALA A 14 13.76 2.25 16.81
C ALA A 14 13.06 3.48 16.19
N PRO A 15 11.84 3.35 15.64
CA PRO A 15 11.13 4.49 15.09
C PRO A 15 10.96 5.55 16.19
N GLN A 16 11.24 6.81 15.84
CA GLN A 16 11.02 7.92 16.76
C GLN A 16 9.55 7.90 17.21
N PRO A 17 9.27 7.89 18.52
CA PRO A 17 7.89 7.94 19.00
C PRO A 17 7.28 9.28 18.60
N GLY A 18 6.38 9.28 17.61
CA GLY A 18 5.61 10.46 17.20
C GLY A 18 5.42 10.68 15.69
N VAL A 19 6.16 9.99 14.82
CA VAL A 19 5.97 10.14 13.36
C VAL A 19 4.98 9.07 12.88
N GLN A 20 3.75 9.46 12.54
CA GLN A 20 2.84 8.57 11.83
C GLN A 20 3.40 8.33 10.43
N PRO A 21 3.42 7.06 9.96
CA PRO A 21 3.87 6.77 8.62
C PRO A 21 2.96 7.43 7.59
N THR A 22 3.56 7.94 6.53
CA THR A 22 2.87 8.50 5.38
C THR A 22 2.05 7.43 4.64
N GLY A 23 1.14 7.85 3.77
CA GLY A 23 0.42 6.96 2.87
C GLY A 23 1.36 6.08 2.05
N ALA A 24 2.38 6.70 1.45
CA ALA A 24 3.40 6.01 0.67
C ALA A 24 4.16 4.95 1.48
N GLU A 25 4.67 5.28 2.67
CA GLU A 25 5.38 4.31 3.53
C GLU A 25 4.47 3.17 4.01
N THR A 26 3.18 3.45 4.19
CA THR A 26 2.20 2.44 4.59
C THR A 26 1.92 1.47 3.43
N VAL A 27 1.74 2.00 2.22
CA VAL A 27 1.55 1.20 1.01
C VAL A 27 2.79 0.36 0.73
N GLU A 28 3.98 0.93 0.78
CA GLU A 28 5.26 0.24 0.54
C GLU A 28 5.40 -1.00 1.43
N ARG A 29 5.16 -0.86 2.74
CA ARG A 29 5.23 -2.01 3.67
C ARG A 29 4.21 -3.10 3.36
N LEU A 30 3.03 -2.73 2.86
CA LEU A 30 2.01 -3.71 2.48
C LEU A 30 2.41 -4.43 1.18
N VAL A 31 2.96 -3.71 0.20
CA VAL A 31 3.49 -4.28 -1.04
C VAL A 31 4.63 -5.26 -0.73
N ASP A 32 5.59 -4.85 0.08
CA ASP A 32 6.69 -5.71 0.54
C ASP A 32 6.17 -6.98 1.22
N ARG A 33 5.13 -6.85 2.06
CA ARG A 33 4.51 -8.00 2.72
C ARG A 33 3.84 -8.93 1.72
N VAL A 34 3.09 -8.39 0.76
CA VAL A 34 2.47 -9.18 -0.31
C VAL A 34 3.51 -10.01 -1.06
N GLN A 35 4.66 -9.42 -1.37
CA GLN A 35 5.71 -10.07 -2.17
C GLN A 35 6.59 -11.04 -1.36
N SER A 36 6.83 -10.76 -0.07
CA SER A 36 7.76 -11.52 0.76
C SER A 36 7.12 -12.59 1.64
N SER A 37 5.81 -12.47 1.94
CA SER A 37 5.13 -13.41 2.84
C SER A 37 4.97 -14.80 2.23
N THR A 38 5.46 -15.81 2.94
CA THR A 38 5.29 -17.23 2.60
C THR A 38 3.92 -17.76 3.03
N LEU A 39 3.34 -17.23 4.11
CA LEU A 39 2.03 -17.60 4.61
C LEU A 39 0.91 -16.96 3.78
N LEU A 40 -0.05 -17.78 3.34
CA LEU A 40 -1.20 -17.34 2.54
C LEU A 40 -2.07 -16.32 3.29
N GLU A 41 -2.28 -16.52 4.60
CA GLU A 41 -3.05 -15.62 5.46
C GLU A 41 -2.43 -14.23 5.55
N ASP A 42 -1.10 -14.14 5.63
CA ASP A 42 -0.38 -12.87 5.66
C ASP A 42 -0.54 -12.10 4.33
N ARG A 43 -0.45 -12.82 3.20
CA ARG A 43 -0.70 -12.22 1.89
C ARG A 43 -2.15 -11.76 1.78
N ARG A 44 -3.11 -12.55 2.23
CA ARG A 44 -4.54 -12.21 2.22
C ARG A 44 -4.84 -10.95 3.04
N ASP A 45 -4.29 -10.86 4.24
CA ASP A 45 -4.45 -9.67 5.10
C ASP A 45 -3.81 -8.42 4.48
N ALA A 46 -2.64 -8.57 3.87
CA ALA A 46 -1.98 -7.48 3.16
C ALA A 46 -2.78 -7.01 1.94
N CYS A 47 -3.34 -7.94 1.15
CA CYS A 47 -4.22 -7.63 0.02
C CYS A 47 -5.51 -6.92 0.48
N ARG A 48 -6.11 -7.38 1.59
CA ARG A 48 -7.28 -6.73 2.20
C ARG A 48 -6.98 -5.29 2.62
N ALA A 49 -5.80 -5.06 3.20
CA ALA A 49 -5.35 -3.73 3.57
C ALA A 49 -5.07 -2.84 2.35
N LEU A 50 -4.42 -3.35 1.30
CA LEU A 50 -4.21 -2.62 0.04
C LEU A 50 -5.53 -2.20 -0.59
N LYS A 51 -6.53 -3.09 -0.62
CA LYS A 51 -7.89 -2.75 -1.06
C LYS A 51 -8.46 -1.57 -0.27
N ALA A 52 -8.36 -1.60 1.06
CA ALA A 52 -8.87 -0.52 1.91
C ALA A 52 -8.18 0.83 1.66
N LEU A 53 -6.91 0.81 1.25
CA LEU A 53 -6.14 2.02 0.96
C LEU A 53 -6.29 2.51 -0.49
N SER A 54 -6.71 1.66 -1.42
CA SER A 54 -6.71 1.93 -2.87
C SER A 54 -7.57 3.13 -3.33
N ARG A 55 -8.59 3.52 -2.56
CA ARG A 55 -9.39 4.74 -2.83
C ARG A 55 -8.76 6.00 -2.27
N LYS A 56 -8.07 5.88 -1.12
CA LYS A 56 -7.43 6.99 -0.42
C LYS A 56 -6.06 7.33 -1.01
N TYR A 57 -5.21 6.33 -1.19
CA TYR A 57 -3.82 6.47 -1.66
C TYR A 57 -3.68 5.86 -3.05
N ARG A 58 -4.54 6.29 -3.97
CA ARG A 58 -4.70 5.64 -5.27
C ARG A 58 -3.43 5.67 -6.10
N VAL A 59 -2.74 6.82 -6.11
CA VAL A 59 -1.47 7.01 -6.82
C VAL A 59 -0.39 6.10 -6.24
N GLU A 60 -0.27 6.05 -4.92
CA GLU A 60 0.75 5.23 -4.24
C GLU A 60 0.50 3.74 -4.46
N VAL A 61 -0.75 3.28 -4.29
CA VAL A 61 -1.11 1.87 -4.51
C VAL A 61 -0.91 1.47 -5.97
N GLY A 62 -1.27 2.33 -6.92
CA GLY A 62 -1.04 2.07 -8.34
C GLY A 62 0.45 2.03 -8.70
N ALA A 63 1.21 3.06 -8.29
CA ALA A 63 2.62 3.19 -8.66
C ALA A 63 3.53 2.15 -8.01
N GLN A 64 3.29 1.82 -6.73
CA GLN A 64 4.13 0.87 -5.99
C GLN A 64 3.61 -0.56 -6.06
N GLY A 65 2.28 -0.74 -6.14
CA GLY A 65 1.64 -2.04 -5.96
C GLY A 65 1.41 -2.84 -7.24
N MET A 66 1.38 -2.22 -8.43
CA MET A 66 0.91 -2.88 -9.66
C MET A 66 1.58 -4.23 -9.94
N ASP A 67 2.91 -4.31 -9.83
CA ASP A 67 3.63 -5.58 -10.06
C ASP A 67 3.34 -6.64 -9.00
N ALA A 68 3.18 -6.23 -7.74
CA ALA A 68 2.78 -7.14 -6.66
C ALA A 68 1.35 -7.66 -6.84
N LEU A 69 0.40 -6.80 -7.24
CA LEU A 69 -0.98 -7.19 -7.54
C LEU A 69 -1.03 -8.23 -8.68
N ARG A 70 -0.24 -8.01 -9.74
CA ARG A 70 -0.09 -8.96 -10.86
C ARG A 70 0.47 -10.30 -10.38
N GLN A 71 1.56 -10.27 -9.62
CA GLN A 71 2.21 -11.47 -9.09
C GLN A 71 1.27 -12.30 -8.23
N VAL A 72 0.47 -11.66 -7.38
CA VAL A 72 -0.52 -12.35 -6.54
C VAL A 72 -1.60 -13.01 -7.38
N LEU A 73 -2.10 -12.36 -8.43
CA LEU A 73 -3.07 -12.98 -9.34
C LEU A 73 -2.51 -14.23 -10.04
N GLU A 74 -1.21 -14.29 -10.30
CA GLU A 74 -0.57 -15.48 -10.87
C GLU A 74 -0.39 -16.58 -9.82
N MET A 75 0.13 -16.23 -8.64
CA MET A 75 0.50 -17.19 -7.59
C MET A 75 -0.70 -17.74 -6.82
N ASP A 76 -1.67 -16.87 -6.48
CA ASP A 76 -2.78 -17.17 -5.57
C ASP A 76 -4.14 -17.25 -6.29
N HIS A 77 -4.16 -17.53 -7.60
CA HIS A 77 -5.37 -17.57 -8.44
C HIS A 77 -6.49 -18.52 -7.93
N ASN A 78 -6.15 -19.52 -7.10
CA ASN A 78 -7.12 -20.45 -6.52
C ASN A 78 -7.78 -19.92 -5.23
N ASP A 79 -7.26 -18.83 -4.66
CA ASP A 79 -7.82 -18.18 -3.48
C ASP A 79 -8.77 -17.06 -3.91
N CYS A 80 -10.07 -17.36 -3.93
CA CYS A 80 -11.09 -16.41 -4.37
C CYS A 80 -11.16 -15.13 -3.52
N GLU A 81 -10.76 -15.17 -2.24
CA GLU A 81 -10.76 -13.98 -1.39
C GLU A 81 -9.64 -13.02 -1.81
N ILE A 82 -8.43 -13.54 -1.97
CA ILE A 82 -7.28 -12.78 -2.48
C ILE A 82 -7.61 -12.21 -3.85
N VAL A 83 -8.06 -13.05 -4.80
CA VAL A 83 -8.41 -12.61 -6.15
C VAL A 83 -9.45 -11.51 -6.11
N GLY A 84 -10.50 -11.65 -5.28
CA GLY A 84 -11.51 -10.60 -5.09
C GLY A 84 -10.92 -9.28 -4.60
N TYR A 85 -10.03 -9.32 -3.59
CA TYR A 85 -9.38 -8.12 -3.09
C TYR A 85 -8.48 -7.45 -4.13
N ILE A 86 -7.73 -8.23 -4.92
CA ILE A 86 -6.85 -7.67 -5.96
C ILE A 86 -7.68 -7.04 -7.08
N LEU A 87 -8.72 -7.72 -7.55
CA LEU A 87 -9.58 -7.17 -8.61
C LEU A 87 -10.29 -5.88 -8.16
N ASP A 88 -10.80 -5.84 -6.93
CA ASP A 88 -11.37 -4.61 -6.36
C ASP A 88 -10.33 -3.48 -6.28
N THR A 89 -9.09 -3.82 -5.89
CA THR A 89 -7.97 -2.87 -5.84
C THR A 89 -7.64 -2.33 -7.23
N LEU A 90 -7.55 -3.20 -8.24
CA LEU A 90 -7.31 -2.83 -9.63
C LEU A 90 -8.42 -1.91 -10.16
N CYS A 91 -9.69 -2.26 -9.93
CA CYS A 91 -10.83 -1.41 -10.29
C CYS A 91 -10.74 -0.01 -9.67
N ASN A 92 -10.33 0.09 -8.40
CA ASN A 92 -10.18 1.37 -7.73
C ASN A 92 -9.04 2.20 -8.34
N ILE A 93 -7.87 1.62 -8.58
CA ILE A 93 -6.73 2.37 -9.12
C ILE A 93 -6.92 2.80 -10.58
N THR A 94 -7.58 1.98 -11.40
CA THR A 94 -7.87 2.29 -12.81
C THR A 94 -9.15 3.10 -12.99
N SER A 95 -9.85 3.46 -11.91
CA SER A 95 -11.10 4.21 -11.99
C SER A 95 -10.87 5.59 -12.64
N PRO A 96 -11.72 6.00 -13.60
CA PRO A 96 -11.70 7.36 -14.14
C PRO A 96 -12.30 8.39 -13.16
N GLU A 97 -12.99 7.92 -12.12
CA GLU A 97 -13.61 8.77 -11.10
C GLU A 97 -12.61 9.05 -9.96
N VAL A 98 -12.59 10.31 -9.50
CA VAL A 98 -11.84 10.71 -8.30
C VAL A 98 -12.71 10.45 -7.07
N PHE A 99 -12.15 9.79 -6.05
CA PHE A 99 -12.90 9.47 -4.84
C PHE A 99 -12.89 10.64 -3.84
N GLU A 100 -13.97 10.78 -3.06
CA GLU A 100 -14.06 11.83 -2.03
C GLU A 100 -12.96 11.72 -0.96
N GLU A 101 -12.58 10.48 -0.66
CA GLU A 101 -11.56 10.11 0.33
C GLU A 101 -10.14 10.06 -0.23
N GLU A 102 -9.94 10.38 -1.52
CA GLU A 102 -8.64 10.37 -2.18
C GLU A 102 -7.76 11.50 -1.63
N GLU A 103 -6.62 11.12 -1.07
CA GLU A 103 -5.61 12.06 -0.60
C GLU A 103 -5.02 12.77 -1.82
N ARG A 104 -5.11 14.10 -1.79
CA ARG A 104 -4.62 14.94 -2.87
C ARG A 104 -3.17 15.25 -2.52
N PRO A 105 -2.17 14.65 -3.20
CA PRO A 105 -0.83 15.23 -3.16
C PRO A 105 -0.93 16.69 -3.61
N ASP A 106 0.08 17.53 -3.32
CA ASP A 106 0.12 18.96 -3.69
C ASP A 106 -0.01 19.24 -5.22
N LEU A 107 -0.25 18.20 -6.02
CA LEU A 107 -0.65 18.22 -7.42
C LEU A 107 -2.09 18.74 -7.57
N GLY A 108 -2.32 19.58 -8.58
CA GLY A 108 -3.65 20.14 -8.87
C GLY A 108 -4.70 19.06 -9.17
N HIS A 109 -5.97 19.36 -8.91
CA HIS A 109 -7.12 18.44 -9.08
C HIS A 109 -7.18 17.79 -10.48
N GLU A 110 -6.74 18.48 -11.53
CA GLU A 110 -6.68 17.94 -12.89
C GLU A 110 -5.70 16.77 -13.05
N SER A 111 -4.63 16.74 -12.26
CA SER A 111 -3.68 15.62 -12.30
C SER A 111 -4.30 14.31 -11.79
N LEU A 112 -5.29 14.39 -10.88
CA LEU A 112 -5.97 13.21 -10.33
C LEU A 112 -7.02 12.62 -11.28
N LEU A 113 -7.63 13.43 -12.14
CA LEU A 113 -8.66 12.97 -13.09
C LEU A 113 -8.14 11.91 -14.06
N HIS A 114 -6.86 11.97 -14.42
CA HIS A 114 -6.25 11.06 -15.42
C HIS A 114 -5.35 9.98 -14.81
N VAL A 115 -5.30 9.84 -13.48
CA VAL A 115 -4.45 8.83 -12.81
C VAL A 115 -4.81 7.42 -13.26
N GLY A 116 -6.11 7.11 -13.40
CA GLY A 116 -6.56 5.77 -13.80
C GLY A 116 -6.07 5.35 -15.19
N GLU A 117 -5.97 6.32 -16.12
CA GLU A 117 -5.47 6.11 -17.49
C GLU A 117 -3.99 5.75 -17.53
N GLN A 118 -3.21 6.03 -16.48
CA GLN A 118 -1.77 5.70 -16.43
C GLN A 118 -1.53 4.21 -16.20
N PHE A 119 -2.57 3.45 -15.85
CA PHE A 119 -2.49 2.04 -15.48
C PHE A 119 -3.21 1.10 -16.46
N THR A 120 -3.79 1.63 -17.54
CA THR A 120 -4.54 0.88 -18.57
C THR A 120 -3.79 0.85 -19.89
#